data_AF-A0A5K0UY51-F1
#
_entry.id   AF-A0A5K0UY51-F1
#
_cell.length_a   1.000
_cell.length_b   1.000
_cell.length_c   1.000
_cell.angle_alpha   90.00
_cell.angle_beta   90.00
_cell.angle_gamma   90.00
#
_symmetry.space_group_name_H-M   'P 1'
#
loop_
_entity.id
_entity.type
_entity.pdbx_description
1 polymer ?
#
loop_
_entity_poly.entity_id
_entity_poly.type
_entity_poly.pdbx_seq_one_letter_code
_entity_poly.pdbx_strand_id
1 'polypeptide(L)'
;GHINPAVTFGLLLARKVSLIRAIFYIVAQCLGAICGVGLVKGFQSAYYVRYRGGTNFLALGVSKGVGLGAEIIGTFVLVYTVFSATDPKRNARDSHVP
;
A
#
# COMPACT_ATOMS: atom_id res chain seq x y z
N GLY A 1 -4.71 -8.98 -4.56
CA GLY A 1 -4.77 -8.84 -3.09
C GLY A 1 -4.49 -7.39 -2.72
N HIS A 2 -5.02 -6.87 -1.62
CA HIS A 2 -4.92 -5.42 -1.32
C HIS A 2 -3.49 -4.99 -0.93
N ILE A 3 -2.76 -5.83 -0.19
CA ILE A 3 -1.33 -5.69 0.23
C ILE A 3 -0.96 -4.33 0.86
N ASN A 4 -1.96 -3.50 1.14
CA ASN A 4 -1.82 -2.16 1.66
C ASN A 4 -3.07 -1.82 2.50
N PRO A 5 -2.90 -1.38 3.76
CA PRO A 5 -4.01 -1.03 4.64
C PRO A 5 -4.91 0.07 4.07
N ALA A 6 -4.35 1.10 3.43
CA ALA A 6 -5.11 2.18 2.81
C ALA A 6 -5.98 1.70 1.64
N VAL A 7 -5.47 0.75 0.83
CA VAL A 7 -6.25 0.12 -0.24
C VAL A 7 -7.41 -0.70 0.33
N THR A 8 -7.14 -1.50 1.37
CA THR A 8 -8.19 -2.27 2.06
C THR A 8 -9.26 -1.35 2.64
N PHE A 9 -8.85 -0.25 3.27
CA PHE A 9 -9.74 0.75 3.83
C PHE A 9 -10.58 1.45 2.76
N GLY A 10 -9.97 1.84 1.62
CA GLY A 10 -10.71 2.41 0.49
C GLY A 10 -11.80 1.46 -0.01
N LEU A 11 -11.48 0.18 -0.19
CA LEU A 11 -12.45 -0.83 -0.61
C LEU A 11 -13.56 -1.10 0.43
N LEU A 12 -13.24 -0.98 1.73
CA LEU A 12 -14.24 -1.01 2.80
C LEU A 12 -15.22 0.16 2.68
N LEU A 13 -14.72 1.39 2.49
CA LEU A 13 -15.56 2.59 2.33
C LEU A 13 -16.44 2.50 1.08
N ALA A 14 -15.93 1.93 0.00
CA ALA A 14 -16.70 1.65 -1.21
C ALA A 14 -17.63 0.43 -1.09
N ARG A 15 -17.76 -0.16 0.11
CA ARG A 15 -18.58 -1.36 0.40
C ARG A 15 -18.24 -2.57 -0.47
N LYS A 16 -17.01 -2.65 -1.00
CA LYS A 16 -16.50 -3.80 -1.75
C LYS A 16 -15.92 -4.89 -0.83
N VAL A 17 -15.69 -4.58 0.45
CA VAL A 17 -15.15 -5.50 1.47
C VAL A 17 -15.91 -5.29 2.78
N SER A 18 -16.26 -6.36 3.50
CA SER A 18 -16.91 -6.25 4.81
C SER A 18 -15.94 -5.76 5.90
N LEU A 19 -16.46 -5.11 6.95
CA LEU A 19 -15.65 -4.57 8.05
C LEU A 19 -14.75 -5.63 8.71
N ILE A 20 -15.31 -6.79 9.05
CA ILE A 20 -14.56 -7.90 9.67
C ILE A 20 -13.42 -8.35 8.75
N ARG A 21 -13.69 -8.51 7.45
CA ARG A 21 -12.67 -8.92 6.47
C ARG A 21 -11.60 -7.84 6.30
N ALA A 22 -11.97 -6.56 6.33
CA ALA A 22 -11.03 -5.45 6.24
C ALA A 22 -10.06 -5.43 7.44
N ILE A 23 -10.57 -5.64 8.66
CA ILE A 23 -9.74 -5.73 9.87
C ILE A 23 -8.73 -6.88 9.75
N PHE A 24 -9.18 -8.09 9.40
CA PHE A 24 -8.27 -9.23 9.22
C PHE A 24 -7.23 -8.99 8.13
N TYR A 25 -7.61 -8.35 7.01
CA TYR A 25 -6.66 -7.98 5.97
C TYR A 25 -5.59 -7.01 6.48
N ILE A 26 -5.97 -5.96 7.21
CA ILE A 26 -5.03 -4.96 7.73
C ILE A 26 -4.07 -5.61 8.74
N VAL A 27 -4.59 -6.44 9.65
CA VAL A 27 -3.75 -7.17 10.61
C VAL A 27 -2.76 -8.09 9.89
N ALA A 28 -3.24 -8.90 8.94
CA ALA A 28 -2.37 -9.78 8.16
C ALA A 28 -1.31 -9.01 7.36
N GLN A 29 -1.67 -7.85 6.79
CA GLN A 29 -0.75 -6.98 6.06
C GLN A 29 0.35 -6.42 6.96
N CYS A 30 -0.02 -5.91 8.14
CA CYS A 30 0.95 -5.39 9.11
C CYS A 30 1.87 -6.50 9.62
N LEU A 31 1.33 -7.68 9.96
CA LEU A 31 2.12 -8.83 10.39
C LEU A 31 3.07 -9.31 9.27
N GLY A 32 2.57 -9.40 8.04
CA GLY A 32 3.38 -9.74 6.87
C GLY A 32 4.53 -8.74 6.64
N ALA A 33 4.26 -7.44 6.77
CA ALA A 33 5.28 -6.40 6.67
C ALA A 33 6.34 -6.52 7.78
N ILE A 34 5.93 -6.77 9.02
CA ILE A 34 6.84 -6.98 10.16
C ILE A 34 7.71 -8.23 9.93
N CYS A 35 7.12 -9.35 9.52
CA CYS A 35 7.87 -10.57 9.20
C CYS A 35 8.85 -10.33 8.05
N GLY A 36 8.40 -9.67 6.98
CA GLY A 36 9.23 -9.36 5.82
C GLY A 36 10.44 -8.50 6.18
N VAL A 37 10.25 -7.41 6.92
CA VAL A 37 11.36 -6.55 7.35
C VAL A 37 12.26 -7.25 8.38
N GLY A 38 11.70 -8.14 9.20
CA GLY A 38 12.45 -9.02 10.11
C GLY A 38 13.41 -9.95 9.37
N LEU A 39 12.95 -10.57 8.27
CA LEU A 39 13.80 -11.40 7.40
C LEU A 39 14.92 -10.59 6.74
N VAL A 40 14.61 -9.40 6.21
CA VAL A 40 15.63 -8.50 5.64
C VAL A 40 16.70 -8.15 6.69
N LYS A 41 16.28 -7.82 7.91
CA LYS A 41 17.20 -7.55 9.02
C LYS A 41 18.03 -8.79 9.37
N GLY A 42 17.43 -9.99 9.38
CA GLY A 42 18.12 -11.25 9.66
C GLY A 42 19.20 -11.59 8.63
N PHE A 43 18.92 -11.42 7.34
CA PHE A 43 19.85 -11.78 6.27
C PHE A 43 20.87 -10.69 5.94
N GLN A 44 20.53 -9.43 6.14
CA GLN A 44 21.33 -8.27 5.71
C GLN A 44 21.50 -7.25 6.84
N SER A 45 21.79 -7.72 8.07
CA SER A 45 21.80 -6.90 9.30
C SER A 45 22.68 -5.64 9.20
N ALA A 46 23.91 -5.76 8.67
CA ALA A 46 24.82 -4.61 8.54
C ALA A 46 24.26 -3.51 7.62
N TYR A 47 23.70 -3.91 6.47
CA TYR A 47 23.04 -3.00 5.53
C TYR A 47 21.75 -2.42 6.13
N TYR A 48 20.96 -3.26 6.79
CA TYR A 48 19.74 -2.84 7.47
C TYR A 48 20.01 -1.71 8.46
N VAL A 49 21.01 -1.87 9.35
CA VAL A 49 21.37 -0.82 10.32
C VAL A 49 21.91 0.42 9.62
N ARG A 50 22.83 0.24 8.66
CA ARG A 50 23.46 1.36 7.93
C ARG A 50 22.45 2.23 7.19
N TYR A 51 21.43 1.63 6.59
CA TYR A 51 20.42 2.32 5.77
C TYR A 51 19.08 2.51 6.50
N ARG A 52 19.08 2.51 7.84
CA ARG A 52 17.90 2.79 8.69
C ARG A 52 16.71 1.87 8.44
N GLY A 53 16.97 0.65 7.97
CA GLY A 53 15.98 -0.42 7.87
C GLY A 53 14.83 -0.17 6.89
N GLY A 54 14.99 0.76 5.94
CA GLY A 54 13.91 1.12 5.01
C GLY A 54 12.75 1.89 5.65
N THR A 55 12.98 2.54 6.80
CA THR A 55 11.97 3.38 7.46
C THR A 55 11.66 4.62 6.62
N ASN A 56 10.38 5.02 6.58
CA ASN A 56 9.97 6.27 5.95
C ASN A 56 10.23 7.44 6.90
N PHE A 57 10.90 8.49 6.41
CA PHE A 57 11.16 9.72 7.14
C PHE A 57 11.02 10.92 6.20
N LEU A 58 10.70 12.08 6.78
CA LEU A 58 10.73 13.33 6.03
C LEU A 58 12.17 13.69 5.70
N ALA A 59 12.41 14.05 4.44
CA ALA A 59 13.70 14.57 4.02
C ALA A 59 14.02 15.89 4.75
N LEU A 60 15.31 16.21 4.86
CA LEU A 60 15.77 17.44 5.49
C LEU A 60 15.16 18.66 4.78
N GLY A 61 14.61 19.59 5.55
CA GLY A 61 13.95 20.79 5.04
C GLY A 61 12.50 20.59 4.57
N VAL A 62 11.96 19.36 4.56
CA VAL A 62 10.55 19.12 4.25
C VAL A 62 9.69 19.32 5.49
N SER A 63 8.68 20.19 5.39
CA SER A 63 7.73 20.42 6.48
C SER A 63 6.77 19.23 6.62
N LYS A 64 6.24 19.04 7.83
CA LYS A 64 5.23 17.99 8.09
C LYS A 64 3.99 18.15 7.22
N GLY A 65 3.58 19.39 6.94
CA GLY A 65 2.43 19.68 6.07
C GLY A 65 2.66 19.24 4.62
N VAL A 66 3.86 19.52 4.08
CA VAL A 66 4.24 19.07 2.73
C VAL A 66 4.31 17.54 2.66
N GLY A 67 4.93 16.90 3.67
CA GLY A 67 5.00 15.45 3.75
C GLY A 67 3.61 14.80 3.81
N LEU A 68 2.72 15.31 4.66
CA LEU A 68 1.34 14.85 4.73
C LEU A 68 0.59 15.01 3.40
N GLY A 69 0.75 16.17 2.75
CA GLY A 69 0.15 16.41 1.44
C GLY A 69 0.64 15.43 0.38
N ALA A 70 1.95 15.15 0.35
CA ALA A 70 2.53 14.16 -0.56
C ALA A 70 1.97 12.75 -0.34
N GLU A 71 1.88 12.30 0.91
CA GLU A 71 1.32 10.99 1.27
C GLU A 71 -0.16 10.87 0.89
N ILE A 72 -0.96 11.93 1.10
CA ILE A 72 -2.38 11.97 0.72
C ILE A 72 -2.52 11.83 -0.80
N ILE A 73 -1.80 12.65 -1.57
CA ILE A 73 -1.89 12.65 -3.03
C ILE A 73 -1.42 11.31 -3.60
N GLY A 74 -0.27 10.80 -3.13
CA GLY A 74 0.27 9.52 -3.59
C GLY A 74 -0.68 8.35 -3.28
N THR A 75 -1.24 8.31 -2.08
CA THR A 75 -2.21 7.28 -1.68
C THR A 75 -3.51 7.40 -2.49
N PHE A 76 -3.98 8.62 -2.76
CA PHE A 76 -5.14 8.85 -3.61
C PHE A 76 -4.93 8.28 -5.02
N VAL A 77 -3.80 8.59 -5.66
CA VAL A 77 -3.47 8.05 -7.00
C VAL A 77 -3.45 6.53 -6.99
N LEU A 78 -2.83 5.92 -5.97
CA LEU A 78 -2.80 4.47 -5.80
C LEU A 78 -4.22 3.88 -5.69
N VAL A 79 -5.02 4.38 -4.75
CA VAL A 79 -6.37 3.85 -4.49
C VAL A 79 -7.29 4.09 -5.68
N TYR A 80 -7.22 5.26 -6.32
CA TYR A 80 -7.94 5.56 -7.56
C TYR A 80 -7.60 4.57 -8.67
N THR A 81 -6.30 4.25 -8.83
CA THR A 81 -5.85 3.26 -9.81
C THR A 81 -6.41 1.87 -9.50
N VAL A 82 -6.44 1.46 -8.23
CA VAL A 82 -7.06 0.18 -7.81
C VAL A 82 -8.54 0.15 -8.15
N PHE A 83 -9.28 1.23 -7.88
CA PHE A 83 -10.70 1.31 -8.24
C PHE A 83 -10.90 1.24 -9.76
N SER A 84 -10.08 1.96 -10.52
CA SER A 84 -10.13 1.99 -11.99
C SER A 84 -9.79 0.64 -12.62
N ALA A 85 -8.87 -0.11 -12.02
CA ALA A 85 -8.51 -1.46 -12.45
C ALA A 85 -9.56 -2.53 -12.09
N THR A 86 -10.42 -2.24 -11.11
CA THR A 86 -11.45 -3.17 -10.62
C THR A 86 -12.87 -2.73 -10.99
N ASP A 87 -13.00 -1.79 -11.93
CA ASP A 87 -14.29 -1.32 -12.42
C ASP A 87 -14.87 -2.33 -13.43
N PRO A 88 -16.02 -2.95 -13.14
CA PRO A 88 -16.67 -3.91 -14.04
C PRO A 88 -17.14 -3.29 -15.36
N LYS A 89 -17.25 -1.96 -15.47
CA LYS A 89 -17.59 -1.28 -16.73
C LYS A 89 -16.42 -1.20 -17.70
N ARG A 90 -15.21 -1.55 -17.25
CA ARG A 90 -14.02 -1.63 -18.08
C ARG A 90 -13.98 -3.01 -18.74
N ASN A 91 -14.63 -3.14 -19.89
CA ASN A 91 -14.51 -4.34 -20.72
C ASN A 91 -13.04 -4.52 -21.13
N ALA A 92 -12.48 -5.71 -20.92
CA ALA A 92 -11.30 -6.11 -21.66
C ALA A 92 -11.68 -6.03 -23.14
N ARG A 93 -11.07 -5.09 -23.87
CA ARG A 93 -11.14 -5.15 -25.33
C ARG A 93 -10.43 -6.45 -25.68
N ASP A 94 -11.18 -7.45 -26.14
CA ASP A 94 -10.59 -8.58 -26.84
C ASP A 94 -9.76 -7.99 -27.97
N SER A 95 -8.45 -7.94 -27.75
CA SER A 95 -7.50 -7.78 -28.82
C SER A 95 -7.61 -9.07 -29.63
N HIS A 96 -8.53 -9.06 -30.59
CA HIS A 96 -8.54 -9.95 -31.72
C HIS A 96 -7.24 -9.67 -32.47
N VAL A 97 -6.18 -10.37 -32.06
CA VAL A 97 -4.93 -10.43 -32.81
C VAL A 97 -5.25 -11.38 -33.97
N PRO A 98 -5.21 -10.91 -35.23
CA PRO A 98 -5.46 -11.76 -36.40
C PRO A 98 -4.39 -12.86 -36.55
#